data_AF-I3T7B1-F1
#
_entry.id   AF-I3T7B1-F1
#
_cell.length_a   1.000
_cell.length_b   1.000
_cell.length_c   1.000
_cell.angle_alpha   90.00
_cell.angle_beta   90.00
_cell.angle_gamma   90.00
#
_symmetry.space_group_name_H-M   'P 1'
#
loop_
_entity.id
_entity.type
_entity.pdbx_description
1 polymer ?
#
loop_
_entity_poly.entity_id
_entity_poly.type
_entity_poly.pdbx_seq_one_letter_code
_entity_poly.pdbx_strand_id
1 'polypeptide(L)'
;MDREWGSKPGSGGAATAQNEAIDRRERLRRLALETIDLAKDPYFMRNHLGSYECKLCLTLHNNEGNYLAHTQGKRHQTNLAKRAAREAKDAPTQPQPHKRKVNMKKSVKIGRPGYRVTRQFDPDTKQRSLLFQV
;
A
#
# COMPACT_ATOMS: atom_id res chain seq x y z
N MET A 1 -40.36 36.11 11.00
CA MET A 1 -41.45 35.36 10.35
C MET A 1 -40.83 34.49 9.29
N ASP A 2 -40.46 33.30 9.74
CA ASP A 2 -39.79 32.24 9.01
C ASP A 2 -40.62 31.81 7.79
N ARG A 3 -40.02 31.91 6.60
CA ARG A 3 -40.67 31.49 5.36
C ARG A 3 -40.39 30.01 5.18
N GLU A 4 -41.27 29.18 5.75
CA GLU A 4 -41.35 27.75 5.46
C GLU A 4 -41.51 27.56 3.95
N TRP A 5 -40.42 27.14 3.30
CA TRP A 5 -40.44 26.63 1.94
C TRP A 5 -41.22 25.30 1.96
N GLY A 6 -42.54 25.43 1.83
CA GLY A 6 -43.49 24.33 1.82
C GLY A 6 -43.27 23.45 0.59
N SER A 7 -42.81 22.21 0.85
CA SER A 7 -42.98 21.08 -0.06
C SER A 7 -44.44 21.03 -0.56
N LYS A 8 -44.64 20.93 -1.88
CA LYS A 8 -45.97 20.83 -2.51
C LYS A 8 -46.80 19.73 -1.82
N PRO A 9 -48.10 19.92 -1.57
CA PRO A 9 -48.97 18.84 -1.08
C PRO A 9 -48.88 17.66 -2.06
N GLY A 10 -48.44 16.50 -1.57
CA GLY A 10 -48.17 15.30 -2.37
C GLY A 10 -46.70 15.08 -2.77
N SER A 11 -45.77 16.02 -2.50
CA SER A 11 -44.35 15.90 -2.90
C SER A 11 -43.45 15.15 -1.91
N GLY A 12 -44.00 14.60 -0.83
CA GLY A 12 -43.22 13.76 0.09
C GLY A 12 -42.11 14.50 0.85
N GLY A 13 -42.28 15.78 1.20
CA GLY A 13 -41.37 16.52 2.09
C GLY A 13 -39.92 16.68 1.59
N ALA A 14 -39.13 17.51 2.28
CA ALA A 14 -37.67 17.45 2.11
C ALA A 14 -37.15 16.13 2.69
N ALA A 15 -36.26 15.44 1.97
CA ALA A 15 -35.65 14.21 2.46
C ALA A 15 -35.02 14.47 3.84
N THR A 16 -35.40 13.68 4.83
CA THR A 16 -34.78 13.78 6.15
C THR A 16 -33.29 13.48 6.03
N ALA A 17 -32.46 14.06 6.90
CA ALA A 17 -31.02 13.80 6.91
C ALA A 17 -30.68 12.29 6.99
N GLN A 18 -31.57 11.49 7.58
CA GLN A 18 -31.49 10.03 7.61
C GLN A 18 -31.64 9.40 6.22
N ASN A 19 -32.62 9.84 5.43
CA ASN A 19 -32.84 9.32 4.08
C ASN A 19 -31.67 9.65 3.16
N GLU A 20 -31.10 10.86 3.25
CA GLU A 20 -29.90 11.23 2.49
C GLU A 20 -28.66 10.42 2.88
N ALA A 21 -28.54 10.03 4.15
CA ALA A 21 -27.43 9.18 4.61
C ALA A 21 -27.56 7.74 4.11
N ILE A 22 -28.80 7.22 4.04
CA ILE A 22 -29.10 5.90 3.48
C ILE A 22 -28.79 5.88 1.98
N ASP A 23 -29.28 6.87 1.22
CA ASP A 23 -29.04 6.99 -0.22
C ASP A 23 -27.53 7.08 -0.54
N ARG A 24 -26.80 7.92 0.22
CA ARG A 24 -25.33 8.01 0.10
C ARG A 24 -24.65 6.66 0.34
N ARG A 25 -25.07 5.92 1.37
CA ARG A 25 -24.50 4.61 1.69
C ARG A 25 -24.79 3.58 0.60
N GLU A 26 -26.00 3.56 0.06
CA GLU A 26 -26.39 2.65 -1.01
C GLU A 26 -25.65 2.98 -2.32
N ARG A 27 -25.49 4.25 -2.64
CA ARG A 27 -24.70 4.72 -3.79
C ARG A 27 -23.24 4.30 -3.69
N LEU A 28 -22.59 4.51 -2.53
CA LEU A 28 -21.21 4.07 -2.30
C LEU A 28 -21.07 2.56 -2.41
N ARG A 29 -22.07 1.79 -1.95
CA ARG A 29 -22.10 0.34 -2.11
C ARG A 29 -22.18 -0.06 -3.58
N ARG A 30 -23.02 0.59 -4.39
CA ARG A 30 -23.12 0.32 -5.83
C ARG A 30 -21.80 0.61 -6.56
N LEU A 31 -21.17 1.76 -6.27
CA LEU A 31 -19.85 2.10 -6.83
C LEU A 31 -18.75 1.09 -6.46
N ALA A 32 -18.77 0.59 -5.22
CA ALA A 32 -17.82 -0.43 -4.78
C ALA A 32 -18.03 -1.78 -5.49
N LEU A 33 -19.28 -2.17 -5.75
CA LEU A 33 -19.62 -3.39 -6.49
C LEU A 33 -19.24 -3.30 -7.97
N GLU A 34 -19.32 -2.12 -8.58
CA GLU A 34 -18.88 -1.90 -9.96
C GLU A 34 -17.36 -2.03 -10.13
N THR A 35 -16.58 -1.66 -9.10
CA THR A 35 -15.11 -1.70 -9.16
C THR A 35 -14.51 -3.06 -8.77
N ILE A 36 -15.21 -3.84 -7.93
CA ILE A 36 -14.71 -5.10 -7.40
C ILE A 36 -15.66 -6.24 -7.80
N ASP A 37 -15.18 -7.11 -8.68
CA ASP A 37 -15.86 -8.37 -8.99
C ASP A 37 -15.63 -9.39 -7.87
N LEU A 38 -16.67 -9.64 -7.05
CA LEU A 38 -16.60 -10.59 -5.93
C LEU A 38 -16.36 -12.03 -6.37
N ALA A 39 -16.69 -12.40 -7.62
CA ALA A 39 -16.47 -13.75 -8.11
C ALA A 39 -14.98 -14.08 -8.29
N LYS A 40 -14.12 -13.05 -8.42
CA LYS A 40 -12.67 -13.22 -8.56
C LYS A 40 -11.95 -13.43 -7.22
N ASP A 41 -12.62 -13.17 -6.09
CA ASP A 41 -12.02 -13.38 -4.78
C ASP A 41 -12.05 -14.89 -4.42
N PRO A 42 -10.88 -15.55 -4.30
CA PRO A 42 -10.81 -16.99 -4.03
C PRO A 42 -11.37 -17.39 -2.66
N TYR A 43 -11.52 -16.43 -1.73
CA TYR A 43 -12.01 -16.68 -0.38
C TYR A 43 -13.49 -16.36 -0.19
N PHE A 44 -14.15 -15.79 -1.20
CA PHE A 44 -15.58 -15.48 -1.17
C PHE A 44 -16.44 -16.73 -1.35
N MET A 45 -17.51 -16.86 -0.57
CA MET A 45 -18.50 -17.93 -0.70
C MET A 45 -19.89 -17.41 -0.37
N ARG A 46 -20.90 -17.91 -1.11
CA ARG A 46 -22.31 -17.76 -0.74
C ARG A 46 -22.79 -19.06 -0.12
N ASN A 47 -23.39 -18.95 1.05
CA ASN A 47 -24.04 -20.08 1.69
C ASN A 47 -25.37 -20.39 1.02
N HIS A 48 -25.78 -21.65 1.16
CA HIS A 48 -27.14 -22.13 0.89
C HIS A 48 -28.25 -21.30 1.59
N LEU A 49 -27.96 -20.66 2.72
CA LEU A 49 -28.88 -19.78 3.45
C LEU A 49 -28.86 -18.31 2.95
N GLY A 50 -28.10 -18.01 1.89
CA GLY A 50 -27.98 -16.67 1.32
C GLY A 50 -27.04 -15.72 2.08
N SER A 51 -26.40 -16.17 3.16
CA SER A 51 -25.33 -15.41 3.84
C SER A 51 -24.01 -15.48 3.07
N TYR A 52 -23.14 -14.49 3.30
CA TYR A 52 -21.82 -14.42 2.68
C TYR A 52 -20.74 -14.83 3.67
N GLU A 53 -19.80 -15.67 3.25
CA GLU A 53 -18.72 -16.14 4.10
C GLU A 53 -17.35 -15.77 3.55
N CYS A 54 -16.42 -15.51 4.47
CA CYS A 54 -15.00 -15.41 4.18
C CYS A 54 -14.29 -16.70 4.61
N LYS A 55 -13.90 -17.55 3.65
CA LYS A 55 -13.21 -18.82 3.92
C LYS A 55 -11.87 -18.63 4.64
N LEU A 56 -11.22 -17.49 4.44
CA LEU A 56 -9.94 -17.19 5.08
C LEU A 56 -10.08 -16.88 6.57
N CYS A 57 -11.15 -16.19 6.95
CA CYS A 57 -11.37 -15.72 8.32
C CYS A 57 -12.42 -16.51 9.09
N LEU A 58 -13.17 -17.39 8.42
CA LEU A 58 -14.32 -18.12 8.95
C LEU A 58 -15.35 -17.18 9.58
N THR A 59 -15.63 -16.08 8.90
CA THR A 59 -16.59 -15.06 9.35
C THR A 59 -17.80 -15.01 8.43
N LEU A 60 -18.97 -14.92 9.04
CA LEU A 60 -20.25 -14.75 8.35
C LEU A 60 -20.57 -13.25 8.19
N HIS A 61 -21.12 -12.89 7.04
CA HIS A 61 -21.51 -11.54 6.69
C HIS A 61 -22.94 -11.55 6.12
N ASN A 62 -23.78 -10.66 6.65
CA ASN A 62 -25.18 -10.57 6.24
C ASN A 62 -25.35 -9.95 4.85
N ASN A 63 -24.42 -9.07 4.45
CA ASN A 63 -24.47 -8.30 3.21
C ASN A 63 -23.12 -8.37 2.48
N GLU A 64 -23.14 -8.33 1.14
CA GLU A 64 -21.93 -8.24 0.30
C GLU A 64 -21.07 -7.03 0.67
N GLY A 65 -21.70 -5.89 0.99
CA GLY A 65 -20.99 -4.69 1.45
C GLY A 65 -20.25 -4.91 2.77
N ASN A 66 -20.80 -5.72 3.67
CA ASN A 66 -20.13 -6.08 4.93
C ASN A 66 -18.94 -7.02 4.67
N TYR A 67 -19.04 -7.91 3.67
CA TYR A 67 -17.93 -8.73 3.21
C TYR A 67 -16.82 -7.85 2.59
N LEU A 68 -17.17 -6.91 1.72
CA LEU A 68 -16.20 -5.97 1.11
C LEU A 68 -15.48 -5.11 2.15
N ALA A 69 -16.19 -4.62 3.17
CA ALA A 69 -15.55 -3.90 4.27
C ALA A 69 -14.62 -4.81 5.10
N HIS A 70 -14.97 -6.10 5.22
CA HIS A 70 -14.16 -7.08 5.94
C HIS A 70 -12.84 -7.39 5.24
N THR A 71 -12.81 -7.51 3.91
CA THR A 71 -11.57 -7.80 3.15
C THR A 71 -10.54 -6.67 3.29
N GLN A 72 -11.01 -5.43 3.45
CA GLN A 72 -10.17 -4.25 3.72
C GLN A 72 -9.72 -4.17 5.19
N GLY A 73 -10.28 -5.01 6.07
CA GLY A 73 -9.97 -5.01 7.50
C GLY A 73 -8.61 -5.63 7.84
N LYS A 74 -7.96 -5.12 8.89
CA LYS A 74 -6.63 -5.57 9.34
C LYS A 74 -6.58 -7.08 9.64
N ARG A 75 -7.65 -7.65 10.20
CA ARG A 75 -7.72 -9.10 10.52
C ARG A 75 -7.67 -9.98 9.26
N HIS A 76 -8.33 -9.56 8.19
CA HIS A 76 -8.30 -10.29 6.93
C HIS A 76 -6.90 -10.24 6.31
N GLN A 77 -6.31 -9.03 6.29
CA GLN A 77 -4.95 -8.81 5.77
C GLN A 77 -3.87 -9.56 6.56
N THR A 78 -3.98 -9.64 7.88
CA THR A 78 -3.03 -10.42 8.69
C THR A 78 -3.16 -11.92 8.45
N ASN A 79 -4.38 -12.43 8.22
CA ASN A 79 -4.58 -13.83 7.87
C ASN A 79 -4.05 -14.17 6.47
N LEU A 80 -4.16 -13.26 5.51
CA LEU A 80 -3.53 -13.40 4.18
C LEU A 80 -2.01 -13.52 4.32
N ALA A 81 -1.40 -12.61 5.08
CA ALA A 81 0.05 -12.63 5.30
C ALA A 81 0.51 -13.92 6.01
N LYS A 82 -0.25 -14.40 7.00
CA LYS A 82 0.03 -15.67 7.69
C LYS A 82 -0.08 -16.87 6.75
N ARG A 83 -1.08 -16.89 5.87
CA ARG A 83 -1.25 -17.96 4.87
C ARG A 83 -0.12 -17.94 3.86
N ALA A 84 0.21 -16.78 3.29
CA ALA A 84 1.34 -16.63 2.37
C ALA A 84 2.67 -17.07 3.02
N ALA A 85 2.88 -16.76 4.31
CA ALA A 85 4.06 -17.20 5.04
C ALA A 85 4.10 -18.73 5.29
N ARG A 86 2.93 -19.37 5.43
CA ARG A 86 2.84 -20.84 5.56
C ARG A 86 3.04 -21.52 4.21
N GLU A 87 2.38 -21.04 3.16
CA GLU A 87 2.56 -21.53 1.79
C GLU A 87 4.01 -21.36 1.32
N ALA A 88 4.70 -20.27 1.69
CA ALA A 88 6.12 -20.10 1.40
C ALA A 88 7.04 -21.09 2.14
N LYS A 89 6.60 -21.64 3.28
CA LYS A 89 7.33 -22.68 4.03
C LYS A 89 7.03 -24.09 3.52
N ASP A 90 5.78 -24.35 3.17
CA ASP A 90 5.31 -25.64 2.64
C ASP A 90 5.61 -25.79 1.12
N ALA A 91 5.90 -24.69 0.42
CA ALA A 91 6.35 -24.74 -0.95
C ALA A 91 7.60 -25.64 -1.03
N PRO A 92 7.59 -26.68 -1.89
CA PRO A 92 8.76 -27.52 -2.06
C PRO A 92 9.94 -26.62 -2.40
N THR A 93 11.10 -26.90 -1.81
CA THR A 93 12.36 -26.19 -2.06
C THR A 93 12.75 -26.35 -3.53
N GLN A 94 12.04 -25.65 -4.42
CA GLN A 94 12.51 -25.32 -5.75
C GLN A 94 13.84 -24.61 -5.52
N PRO A 95 14.93 -25.03 -6.16
CA PRO A 95 16.20 -24.33 -6.03
C PRO A 95 15.92 -22.88 -6.38
N GLN A 96 15.95 -22.00 -5.37
CA GLN A 96 15.60 -20.60 -5.58
C GLN A 96 16.50 -20.08 -6.68
N PRO A 97 15.97 -19.44 -7.75
CA PRO A 97 16.82 -18.76 -8.70
C PRO A 97 17.66 -17.79 -7.89
N HIS A 98 18.99 -17.99 -7.93
CA HIS A 98 19.95 -17.26 -7.12
C HIS A 98 19.63 -15.78 -7.26
N LYS A 99 19.07 -15.17 -6.20
CA LYS A 99 18.81 -13.73 -6.20
C LYS A 99 20.18 -13.10 -6.45
N ARG A 100 20.36 -12.50 -7.64
CA ARG A 100 21.61 -11.81 -7.97
C ARG A 100 21.81 -10.79 -6.87
N LYS A 101 22.76 -11.08 -5.97
CA LYS A 101 23.20 -10.12 -4.97
C LYS A 101 23.79 -8.98 -5.79
N VAL A 102 23.02 -7.91 -5.97
CA VAL A 102 23.51 -6.69 -6.59
C VAL A 102 24.53 -6.15 -5.62
N ASN A 103 25.79 -6.51 -5.86
CA ASN A 103 26.90 -6.01 -5.08
C ASN A 103 26.98 -4.52 -5.39
N MET A 104 26.47 -3.69 -4.48
CA MET A 104 26.56 -2.23 -4.62
C MET A 104 28.04 -1.89 -4.67
N LYS A 105 28.56 -1.58 -5.86
CA LYS A 105 29.94 -1.15 -6.04
C LYS A 105 30.11 0.14 -5.25
N LYS A 106 30.92 0.09 -4.19
CA LYS A 106 31.29 1.28 -3.42
C LYS A 106 32.12 2.17 -4.34
N SER A 107 31.52 3.24 -4.87
CA SER A 107 32.23 4.26 -5.63
C SER A 107 33.21 4.98 -4.70
N VAL A 108 34.47 5.09 -5.11
CA VAL A 108 35.46 5.88 -4.37
C VAL A 108 35.03 7.35 -4.43
N LYS A 109 34.80 7.98 -3.28
CA LYS A 109 34.47 9.41 -3.22
C LYS A 109 35.74 10.21 -3.52
N ILE A 110 35.69 11.01 -4.58
CA ILE A 110 36.78 11.86 -5.11
C ILE A 110 37.00 13.07 -4.18
N GLY A 111 37.24 12.85 -2.89
CA GLY A 111 37.51 13.94 -1.94
C GLY A 111 38.74 14.79 -2.34
N ARG A 112 38.96 15.90 -1.63
CA ARG A 112 40.19 16.71 -1.80
C ARG A 112 41.41 15.81 -1.53
N PRO A 113 42.36 15.71 -2.48
CA PRO A 113 43.50 14.83 -2.32
C PRO A 113 44.38 15.30 -1.16
N GLY A 114 44.82 14.36 -0.33
CA GLY A 114 45.50 14.61 0.95
C GLY A 114 46.94 15.09 0.86
N TYR A 115 47.38 15.62 -0.29
CA TYR A 115 48.76 16.07 -0.43
C TYR A 115 48.92 17.56 -0.10
N ARG A 116 50.04 17.90 0.53
CA ARG A 116 50.43 19.28 0.85
C ARG A 116 51.58 19.69 -0.06
N VAL A 117 51.40 20.82 -0.76
CA VAL A 117 52.41 21.36 -1.68
C VAL A 117 53.15 22.51 -1.00
N THR A 118 54.48 22.40 -0.89
CA THR A 118 55.35 23.47 -0.38
C THR A 118 56.29 23.94 -1.48
N ARG A 119 56.44 25.27 -1.62
CA ARG A 119 57.40 25.85 -2.57
C ARG A 119 58.78 25.81 -1.93
N GLN A 120 59.76 25.26 -2.63
CA GLN A 120 61.14 25.20 -2.19
C GLN A 120 62.04 25.94 -3.17
N PHE A 121 63.13 26.48 -2.66
CA PHE A 121 64.17 27.12 -3.44
C PHE A 121 65.49 26.51 -3.01
N ASP A 122 66.19 25.90 -3.96
CA ASP A 122 67.49 25.32 -3.71
C ASP A 122 68.56 26.42 -3.85
N PRO A 123 69.27 26.78 -2.77
CA PRO A 123 70.20 27.91 -2.77
C PRO A 123 71.45 27.66 -3.62
N ASP A 124 71.85 26.40 -3.82
CA ASP A 124 73.09 26.07 -4.53
C ASP A 124 72.88 26.06 -6.05
N THR A 125 71.76 25.51 -6.50
CA THR A 125 71.39 25.46 -7.92
C THR A 125 70.56 26.67 -8.37
N LYS A 126 70.10 27.51 -7.43
CA LYS A 126 69.19 28.66 -7.63
C LYS A 126 67.88 28.31 -8.34
N GLN A 127 67.44 27.06 -8.26
CA GLN A 127 66.22 26.60 -8.91
C GLN A 127 65.04 26.59 -7.93
N ARG A 128 63.84 26.89 -8.46
CA ARG A 128 62.58 26.81 -7.71
C ARG A 128 61.94 25.45 -7.98
N SER A 129 61.55 24.76 -6.91
CA SER A 129 60.88 23.46 -6.99
C SER A 129 59.60 23.44 -6.14
N LEU A 130 58.75 22.46 -6.39
CA LEU A 130 57.55 22.17 -5.61
C LEU A 130 57.74 20.81 -4.95
N LEU A 131 57.69 20.76 -3.62
CA LEU A 131 57.70 19.51 -2.87
C LEU A 131 56.25 19.07 -2.62
N PHE A 132 55.95 17.85 -3.04
CA PHE A 132 54.67 17.20 -2.78
C PHE A 132 54.85 16.21 -1.64
N GLN A 133 54.16 16.45 -0.52
CA GLN A 133 54.01 15.48 0.57
C GLN A 133 52.64 14.83 0.41
N VAL A 134 52.60 13.56 0.02
CA VAL A 134 51.37 12.77 -0.18
C VAL A 134 50.89 12.18 1.13
#